data_AF-A0A0D2NAH1-F1
#
_entry.id   AF-A0A0D2NAH1-F1
#
_cell.length_a   1.000
_cell.length_b   1.000
_cell.length_c   1.000
_cell.angle_alpha   90.00
_cell.angle_beta   90.00
_cell.angle_gamma   90.00
#
_symmetry.space_group_name_H-M   'P 1'
#
loop_
_entity.id
_entity.type
_entity.pdbx_description
1 polymer ?
#
loop_
_entity_poly.entity_id
_entity_poly.type
_entity_poly.pdbx_seq_one_letter_code
_entity_poly.pdbx_strand_id
1 'polypeptide(L)'
;MTPSSGARWSRPAPALVLALALALAAQHCSTVRAAPAWIPDMTMKFEYQLSKVFDVAKDFDPNVQVYLLDCSDTPADAVAAIRAQGAHPIGYFRQAAARARAGPCFSA
;
A
#
# COMPACT_ATOMS: atom_id res chain seq x y z
N MET A 1 10.30 4.10 -76.98
CA MET A 1 11.05 4.34 -75.73
C MET A 1 10.10 5.01 -74.74
N THR A 2 9.66 4.30 -73.72
CA THR A 2 8.76 4.79 -72.65
C THR A 2 9.44 4.52 -71.31
N PRO A 3 9.61 5.52 -70.42
CA PRO A 3 10.10 5.23 -69.08
C PRO A 3 8.94 4.70 -68.22
N SER A 4 9.14 3.53 -67.62
CA SER A 4 8.22 2.94 -66.66
C SER A 4 8.23 3.71 -65.34
N SER A 5 7.04 4.13 -64.92
CA SER A 5 6.75 4.79 -63.65
C SER A 5 7.24 3.98 -62.45
N GLY A 6 8.22 4.50 -61.71
CA GLY A 6 8.69 3.93 -60.46
C GLY A 6 7.70 4.23 -59.32
N ALA A 7 7.05 3.19 -58.80
CA ALA A 7 6.23 3.27 -57.59
C ALA A 7 7.10 3.65 -56.39
N ARG A 8 6.89 4.86 -55.86
CA ARG A 8 7.59 5.37 -54.69
C ARG A 8 6.86 4.86 -53.44
N TRP A 9 7.38 3.79 -52.85
CA TRP A 9 6.87 3.28 -51.58
C TRP A 9 7.26 4.26 -50.47
N SER A 10 6.28 5.05 -50.03
CA SER A 10 6.41 5.98 -48.91
C SER A 10 6.73 5.21 -47.64
N ARG A 11 7.99 5.24 -47.21
CA ARG A 11 8.40 4.69 -45.91
C ARG A 11 7.67 5.45 -44.80
N PRO A 12 6.99 4.77 -43.86
CA PRO A 12 6.41 5.46 -42.72
C PRO A 12 7.53 6.16 -41.93
N ALA A 13 7.29 7.42 -41.57
CA ALA A 13 8.27 8.25 -40.88
C ALA A 13 8.65 7.60 -39.54
N PRO A 14 9.96 7.45 -39.22
CA PRO A 14 10.42 6.79 -37.99
C PRO A 14 9.91 7.45 -36.71
N ALA A 15 9.50 8.72 -36.79
CA ALA A 15 8.91 9.47 -35.70
C ALA A 15 7.55 8.89 -35.23
N LEU A 16 6.75 8.32 -36.15
CA LEU A 16 5.43 7.79 -35.82
C LEU A 16 5.53 6.47 -35.02
N VAL A 17 6.51 5.64 -35.36
CA VAL A 17 6.76 4.35 -34.68
C VAL A 17 7.29 4.59 -33.26
N LEU A 18 8.17 5.58 -33.09
CA LEU A 18 8.72 5.93 -31.78
C LEU A 18 7.65 6.53 -30.85
N ALA A 19 6.79 7.41 -31.37
CA ALA A 19 5.71 8.01 -30.60
C ALA A 19 4.68 6.96 -30.13
N LEU A 20 4.38 5.97 -30.97
CA LEU A 20 3.46 4.89 -30.63
C LEU A 20 4.05 3.94 -29.56
N ALA A 21 5.36 3.64 -29.65
CA ALA A 21 6.04 2.82 -28.66
C ALA A 21 6.10 3.51 -27.28
N LEU A 22 6.35 4.83 -27.24
CA LEU A 22 6.31 5.60 -25.99
C LEU A 22 4.90 5.67 -25.39
N ALA A 23 3.87 5.82 -26.22
CA ALA A 23 2.48 5.85 -25.77
C ALA A 23 2.02 4.51 -25.19
N LEU A 24 2.40 3.38 -25.81
CA LEU A 24 2.13 2.05 -25.26
C LEU A 24 2.91 1.81 -23.95
N ALA A 25 4.17 2.22 -23.87
CA ALA A 25 4.97 2.07 -22.64
C ALA A 25 4.39 2.89 -21.47
N ALA A 26 3.87 4.10 -21.75
CA ALA A 26 3.22 4.95 -20.75
C ALA A 26 1.90 4.36 -20.22
N GLN A 27 1.15 3.60 -21.04
CA GLN A 27 -0.09 2.95 -20.60
C GLN A 27 0.12 1.75 -19.67
N HIS A 28 1.29 1.10 -19.70
CA HIS A 28 1.57 -0.08 -18.88
C HIS A 28 2.17 0.25 -17.51
N CYS A 29 2.54 1.51 -17.25
CA CYS A 29 3.21 1.90 -16.02
C CYS A 29 2.26 2.21 -14.83
N SER A 30 0.94 2.16 -15.04
CA SER A 30 -0.01 2.84 -14.16
C SER A 30 -0.71 1.99 -13.09
N THR A 31 -0.45 0.68 -12.98
CA THR A 31 -1.21 -0.15 -12.02
C THR A 31 -0.38 -1.22 -11.32
N VAL A 32 0.76 -0.85 -10.74
CA VAL A 32 1.35 -1.68 -9.67
C VAL A 32 0.50 -1.48 -8.42
N ARG A 33 -0.49 -2.35 -8.23
CA ARG A 33 -1.22 -2.42 -6.96
C ARG A 33 -0.27 -2.95 -5.90
N ALA A 34 0.01 -2.16 -4.87
CA ALA A 34 0.83 -2.62 -3.75
C ALA A 34 0.17 -3.85 -3.12
N ALA A 35 0.89 -4.98 -3.12
CA ALA A 35 0.48 -6.17 -2.37
C ALA A 35 0.68 -5.89 -0.87
N PRO A 36 -0.26 -6.32 0.00
CA PRO A 36 -0.06 -6.18 1.43
C PRO A 36 1.09 -7.07 1.88
N ALA A 37 1.97 -6.53 2.74
CA ALA A 37 3.10 -7.28 3.29
C ALA A 37 2.65 -8.43 4.23
N TRP A 38 1.43 -8.33 4.76
CA TRP A 38 0.84 -9.32 5.66
C TRP A 38 -0.67 -9.39 5.46
N ILE A 39 -1.20 -10.61 5.53
CA ILE A 39 -2.63 -10.91 5.46
C ILE A 39 -2.94 -11.79 6.67
N PRO A 40 -3.88 -11.40 7.56
CA PRO A 40 -4.27 -12.26 8.67
C PRO A 40 -4.98 -13.52 8.16
N ASP A 41 -4.77 -14.62 8.86
CA ASP A 41 -5.55 -15.84 8.64
C ASP A 41 -6.94 -15.70 9.30
N MET A 42 -7.97 -16.31 8.72
CA MET A 42 -9.35 -16.25 9.21
C MET A 42 -9.56 -16.96 10.56
N THR A 43 -8.60 -17.77 11.01
CA THR A 43 -8.60 -18.45 12.31
C THR A 43 -7.97 -17.63 13.43
N MET A 44 -7.32 -16.50 13.11
CA MET A 44 -6.74 -15.62 14.12
C MET A 44 -7.82 -14.99 14.98
N LYS A 45 -7.54 -14.84 16.27
CA LYS A 45 -8.37 -14.10 17.22
C LYS A 45 -7.96 -12.63 17.24
N PHE A 46 -8.98 -11.78 17.28
CA PHE A 46 -8.88 -10.33 17.23
C PHE A 46 -9.42 -9.73 18.52
N GLU A 47 -8.74 -8.71 19.02
CA GLU A 47 -9.20 -7.89 20.14
C GLU A 47 -9.25 -6.42 19.73
N TYR A 48 -10.32 -5.72 20.12
CA TYR A 48 -10.57 -4.33 19.72
C TYR A 48 -10.52 -3.43 20.95
N GLN A 49 -9.55 -2.52 20.99
CA GLN A 49 -9.33 -1.57 22.09
C GLN A 49 -9.19 -0.15 21.53
N LEU A 50 -10.33 0.50 21.28
CA LEU A 50 -10.41 1.82 20.63
C LEU A 50 -10.76 2.98 21.57
N SER A 51 -11.10 2.68 22.83
CA SER A 51 -11.63 3.69 23.77
C SER A 51 -10.88 3.74 25.10
N LYS A 52 -9.74 3.05 25.20
CA LYS A 52 -8.86 3.08 26.38
C LYS A 52 -7.40 2.99 25.96
N VAL A 53 -6.53 3.57 26.78
CA VAL A 53 -5.09 3.37 26.68
C VAL A 53 -4.80 1.90 26.91
N PHE A 54 -4.10 1.26 25.97
CA PHE A 54 -3.74 -0.14 26.07
C PHE A 54 -2.61 -0.34 27.09
N ASP A 55 -2.85 -1.10 28.15
CA ASP A 55 -1.85 -1.50 29.14
C ASP A 55 -1.46 -2.96 28.90
N VAL A 56 -0.24 -3.19 28.42
CA VAL A 56 0.26 -4.53 28.08
C VAL A 56 0.22 -5.49 29.27
N ALA A 57 0.39 -5.00 30.50
CA ALA A 57 0.38 -5.87 31.67
C ALA A 57 -1.02 -6.37 32.06
N LYS A 58 -2.08 -5.69 31.60
CA LYS A 58 -3.47 -5.96 31.99
C LYS A 58 -4.35 -6.42 30.85
N ASP A 59 -4.15 -5.85 29.67
CA ASP A 59 -5.01 -6.00 28.49
C ASP A 59 -4.47 -7.04 27.50
N PHE A 60 -3.23 -7.49 27.68
CA PHE A 60 -2.66 -8.52 26.82
C PHE A 60 -3.20 -9.91 27.19
N ASP A 61 -3.65 -10.64 26.19
CA ASP A 61 -4.10 -12.02 26.24
C ASP A 61 -3.24 -12.82 25.25
N PRO A 62 -2.45 -13.80 25.73
CA PRO A 62 -1.59 -14.60 24.86
C PRO A 62 -2.36 -15.43 23.81
N ASN A 63 -3.68 -15.57 23.94
CA ASN A 63 -4.52 -16.26 22.96
C ASN A 63 -4.97 -15.37 21.80
N VAL A 64 -4.75 -14.06 21.87
CA VAL A 64 -5.11 -13.09 20.83
C VAL A 64 -3.90 -12.84 19.92
N GLN A 65 -4.10 -12.92 18.61
CA GLN A 65 -3.02 -12.72 17.64
C GLN A 65 -3.04 -11.32 17.01
N VAL A 66 -4.18 -10.62 17.02
CA VAL A 66 -4.33 -9.32 16.38
C VAL A 66 -5.02 -8.34 17.31
N TYR A 67 -4.42 -7.17 17.51
CA TYR A 67 -4.95 -6.10 18.35
C TYR A 67 -5.28 -4.86 17.52
N LEU A 68 -6.53 -4.41 17.50
CA LEU A 68 -6.91 -3.13 16.91
C LEU A 68 -6.90 -2.04 17.97
N LEU A 69 -6.02 -1.06 17.80
CA LEU A 69 -5.66 -0.07 18.83
C LEU A 69 -5.89 1.35 18.29
N ASP A 70 -6.39 2.27 19.11
CA ASP A 70 -6.44 3.68 18.69
C ASP A 70 -5.02 4.27 18.62
N CYS A 71 -4.64 4.79 17.44
CA CYS A 71 -3.33 5.40 17.22
C CYS A 71 -3.09 6.67 18.05
N SER A 72 -4.13 7.30 18.57
CA SER A 72 -4.05 8.54 19.34
C SER A 72 -3.73 8.28 20.80
N ASP A 73 -4.20 7.16 21.33
CA ASP A 73 -4.14 6.82 22.76
C ASP A 73 -3.11 5.74 23.07
N THR A 74 -2.68 4.97 22.05
CA THR A 74 -1.73 3.88 22.24
C THR A 74 -0.30 4.36 21.97
N PRO A 75 0.57 4.38 22.98
CA PRO A 75 1.95 4.82 22.79
C PRO A 75 2.78 3.75 22.04
N ALA A 76 3.85 4.19 21.39
CA ALA A 76 4.66 3.35 20.50
C ALA A 76 5.38 2.19 21.23
N ASP A 77 5.69 2.36 22.52
CA ASP A 77 6.26 1.34 23.39
C ASP A 77 5.26 0.18 23.64
N ALA A 78 3.98 0.47 23.84
CA ALA A 78 2.93 -0.54 23.95
C ALA A 78 2.82 -1.35 22.64
N VAL A 79 2.85 -0.68 21.49
CA VAL A 79 2.85 -1.33 20.17
C VAL A 79 4.07 -2.25 20.02
N ALA A 80 5.26 -1.78 20.41
CA ALA A 80 6.48 -2.57 20.37
C ALA A 80 6.40 -3.80 21.29
N ALA A 81 5.83 -3.64 22.49
CA ALA A 81 5.65 -4.73 23.44
C ALA A 81 4.68 -5.80 22.91
N ILE A 82 3.58 -5.41 22.27
CA ILE A 82 2.65 -6.36 21.61
C ILE A 82 3.38 -7.15 20.52
N ARG A 83 4.19 -6.50 19.69
CA ARG A 83 4.99 -7.17 18.66
C ARG A 83 6.04 -8.11 19.26
N ALA A 84 6.69 -7.71 20.35
CA ALA A 84 7.67 -8.54 21.05
C ALA A 84 7.04 -9.84 21.60
N GLN A 85 5.74 -9.84 21.87
CA GLN A 85 4.98 -11.03 22.28
C GLN A 85 4.43 -11.84 21.10
N GLY A 86 4.74 -11.47 19.86
CA GLY A 86 4.34 -12.21 18.65
C GLY A 86 2.95 -11.87 18.12
N ALA A 87 2.28 -10.87 18.68
CA ALA A 87 0.98 -10.40 18.20
C ALA A 87 1.12 -9.25 17.18
N HIS A 88 0.08 -9.02 16.39
CA HIS A 88 0.01 -8.01 15.35
C HIS A 88 -0.85 -6.81 15.78
N PRO A 89 -0.25 -5.67 16.14
CA PRO A 89 -1.00 -4.44 16.39
C PRO A 89 -1.41 -3.78 15.06
N ILE A 90 -2.68 -3.39 14.96
CA ILE A 90 -3.29 -2.66 13.85
C ILE A 90 -3.79 -1.32 14.40
N GLY A 91 -3.27 -0.23 13.84
CA GLY A 91 -3.67 1.11 14.22
C GLY A 91 -5.01 1.52 13.60
N TYR A 92 -5.98 1.85 14.44
CA TYR A 92 -7.21 2.53 14.05
C TYR A 92 -7.00 4.04 14.08
N PHE A 93 -7.43 4.70 13.00
CA PHE A 93 -7.52 6.15 12.94
C PHE A 93 -8.72 6.55 12.09
N ARG A 94 -9.37 7.67 12.43
CA ARG A 94 -10.44 8.23 11.59
C ARG A 94 -9.82 8.96 10.40
N GLN A 95 -10.15 8.54 9.19
CA GLN A 95 -9.58 9.07 7.95
C GLN A 95 -9.76 10.60 7.79
N ALA A 96 -10.89 11.15 8.28
CA ALA A 96 -11.13 12.59 8.29
C ALA A 96 -10.12 13.36 9.16
N ALA A 97 -9.58 12.74 10.22
CA ALA A 97 -8.56 13.33 11.08
C ALA A 97 -7.13 13.13 10.54
N ALA A 98 -6.86 12.04 9.81
CA ALA A 98 -5.55 11.77 9.22
C ALA A 98 -5.15 12.77 8.14
N ARG A 99 -6.12 13.30 7.37
CA ARG A 99 -5.86 14.32 6.34
C ARG A 99 -5.38 15.66 6.92
N ALA A 100 -5.61 15.90 8.22
CA ALA A 100 -5.18 17.10 8.94
C ALA A 100 -3.83 16.92 9.67
N ARG A 101 -3.31 15.69 9.82
CA ARG A 101 -2.15 15.35 10.65
C ARG A 101 -1.10 14.47 9.95
N ALA A 102 -1.03 14.49 8.62
CA ALA A 102 -0.01 13.75 7.87
C ALA A 102 1.42 14.30 8.12
N GLY A 103 1.95 14.02 9.30
CA GLY A 103 3.38 13.99 9.61
C GLY A 103 3.91 12.54 9.50
N PRO A 104 5.23 12.34 9.66
CA PRO A 104 6.00 11.26 9.05
C PRO A 104 5.84 9.86 9.67
N CYS A 105 4.78 9.59 10.45
CA CYS A 105 4.62 8.33 11.20
C CYS A 105 4.38 7.09 10.31
N PHE A 106 4.21 7.28 9.00
CA PHE A 106 4.09 6.20 8.02
C PHE A 106 5.16 6.35 6.92
N SER A 107 6.42 6.13 7.27
CA SER A 107 7.43 5.75 6.26
C SER A 107 7.69 4.26 6.42
N ALA A 108 7.57 3.57 5.28
CA ALA A 108 7.61 2.12 5.10
C ALA A 108 8.94 1.49 5.52
#